data_AF-A0AAN8QHD0-F1
#
_entry.id   AF-A0AAN8QHD0-F1
#
_cell.length_a   1.000
_cell.length_b   1.000
_cell.length_c   1.000
_cell.angle_alpha   90.00
_cell.angle_beta   90.00
_cell.angle_gamma   90.00
#
_symmetry.space_group_name_H-M   'P 1'
#
loop_
_entity.id
_entity.type
_entity.pdbx_description
1 polymer ?
#
loop_
_entity_poly.entity_id
_entity_poly.type
_entity_poly.pdbx_seq_one_letter_code
_entity_poly.pdbx_strand_id
1 'polypeptide(L)'
;MYRDLSDRDSEPQGPGSECLGSSMSQDSQDCLGSMTQESQDIYLRMDHHRRRSGYRLGRIIARQQLLRRIAGELEAKEACDWLRAAGFPQYAQLFEDSQFPIDISPVKKDHYFLDKDLVEPLCRRLNTLNKVASMKIDVNLPKKKIL
;
A
#
# COMPACT_ATOMS: atom_id res chain seq x y z
N MET A 1 -26.07 49.15 57.75
CA MET A 1 -26.34 48.70 56.37
C MET A 1 -27.31 47.52 56.45
N TYR A 2 -28.61 47.75 56.30
CA TYR A 2 -29.65 46.73 56.02
C TYR A 2 -29.45 46.20 54.57
N ARG A 3 -29.83 45.00 54.09
CA ARG A 3 -30.85 43.99 54.45
C ARG A 3 -30.48 42.62 53.78
N ASP A 4 -30.89 41.52 54.40
CA ASP A 4 -31.05 40.14 53.86
C ASP A 4 -31.92 40.09 52.59
N LEU A 5 -31.70 39.10 51.71
CA LEU A 5 -32.75 38.28 51.08
C LEU A 5 -32.17 36.93 50.61
N SER A 6 -32.71 35.87 51.20
CA SER A 6 -32.58 34.48 50.78
C SER A 6 -33.46 34.24 49.56
N ASP A 7 -33.01 33.44 48.59
CA ASP A 7 -33.92 32.61 47.79
C ASP A 7 -33.23 31.32 47.36
N ARG A 8 -33.85 30.21 47.76
CA ARG A 8 -33.64 28.86 47.24
C ARG A 8 -34.59 28.70 46.06
N ASP A 9 -34.12 28.20 44.91
CA ASP A 9 -34.95 27.37 44.04
C ASP A 9 -34.13 26.51 43.07
N SER A 10 -34.23 25.18 43.29
CA SER A 10 -34.62 24.11 42.35
C SER A 10 -33.96 23.98 40.95
N GLU A 11 -33.34 22.81 40.69
CA GLU A 11 -32.93 22.28 39.36
C GLU A 11 -34.14 21.99 38.42
N PRO A 12 -33.93 21.92 37.09
CA PRO A 12 -33.97 20.58 36.45
C PRO A 12 -33.01 20.34 35.24
N GLN A 13 -32.87 19.05 34.92
CA GLN A 13 -32.04 18.34 33.93
C GLN A 13 -32.03 18.82 32.46
N GLY A 14 -30.90 18.56 31.77
CA GLY A 14 -30.83 18.06 30.37
C GLY A 14 -29.73 18.70 29.48
N PRO A 15 -29.30 18.09 28.34
CA PRO A 15 -29.39 16.70 27.89
C PRO A 15 -28.01 16.03 27.71
N GLY A 16 -28.02 14.71 27.48
CA GLY A 16 -26.83 13.88 27.28
C GLY A 16 -25.94 14.37 26.13
N SER A 17 -24.62 14.37 26.38
CA SER A 17 -23.63 14.52 25.33
C SER A 17 -23.64 13.26 24.49
N GLU A 18 -24.42 13.32 23.41
CA GLU A 18 -24.49 12.33 22.36
C GLU A 18 -23.07 11.97 21.92
N CYS A 19 -22.80 10.67 21.89
CA CYS A 19 -21.58 10.10 21.35
C CYS A 19 -21.52 10.45 19.85
N LEU A 20 -20.96 11.61 19.52
CA LEU A 20 -20.57 11.95 18.17
C LEU A 20 -19.39 11.04 17.83
N GLY A 21 -19.72 9.86 17.29
CA GLY A 21 -18.80 9.03 16.55
C GLY A 21 -18.02 9.95 15.63
N SER A 22 -16.73 10.14 15.93
CA SER A 22 -15.86 10.99 15.14
C SER A 22 -15.81 10.35 13.76
N SER A 23 -16.66 10.85 12.86
CA SER A 23 -16.69 10.41 11.48
C SER A 23 -15.27 10.56 10.95
N MET A 24 -14.65 9.44 10.60
CA MET A 24 -13.32 9.45 10.01
C MET A 24 -13.38 10.42 8.83
N SER A 25 -12.50 11.42 8.80
CA SER A 25 -12.48 12.38 7.68
C SER A 25 -12.38 11.59 6.37
N GLN A 26 -13.09 11.99 5.32
CA GLN A 26 -13.09 11.28 4.04
C GLN A 26 -11.66 10.94 3.55
N ASP A 27 -10.72 11.87 3.70
CA ASP A 27 -9.30 11.68 3.37
C ASP A 27 -8.63 10.51 4.14
N SER A 28 -9.05 10.30 5.39
CA SER A 28 -8.59 9.19 6.23
C SER A 28 -9.16 7.85 5.76
N GLN A 29 -10.39 7.87 5.25
CA GLN A 29 -11.08 6.68 4.77
C GLN A 29 -10.54 6.23 3.40
N ASP A 30 -10.28 7.20 2.53
CA ASP A 30 -9.66 6.97 1.21
C ASP A 30 -8.21 6.47 1.35
N CYS A 31 -7.44 7.00 2.30
CA CYS A 31 -6.07 6.53 2.53
C CYS A 31 -6.01 5.16 3.25
N LEU A 32 -6.97 4.83 4.11
CA LEU A 32 -7.11 3.48 4.69
C LEU A 32 -7.48 2.46 3.61
N GLY A 33 -8.35 2.81 2.66
CA GLY A 33 -8.74 1.94 1.54
C GLY A 33 -7.59 1.60 0.58
N SER A 34 -6.55 2.43 0.51
CA SER A 34 -5.34 2.16 -0.29
C SER A 34 -4.38 1.15 0.38
N MET A 35 -4.61 0.76 1.64
CA MET A 35 -3.71 -0.07 2.43
C MET A 35 -4.06 -1.56 2.32
N THR A 36 -3.10 -2.44 2.62
CA THR A 36 -3.36 -3.89 2.69
C THR A 36 -4.19 -4.23 3.93
N GLN A 37 -4.96 -5.32 3.87
CA GLN A 37 -5.87 -5.76 4.95
C GLN A 37 -5.18 -5.84 6.32
N GLU A 38 -3.96 -6.37 6.35
CA GLU A 38 -3.14 -6.48 7.57
C GLU A 38 -2.78 -5.10 8.16
N SER A 39 -2.54 -4.10 7.31
CA SER A 39 -2.25 -2.74 7.77
C SER A 39 -3.51 -2.02 8.28
N GLN A 40 -4.68 -2.35 7.73
CA GLN A 40 -5.97 -1.87 8.22
C GLN A 40 -6.25 -2.42 9.63
N ASP A 41 -6.02 -3.73 9.87
CA ASP A 41 -6.21 -4.38 11.17
C ASP A 41 -5.29 -3.82 12.26
N ILE A 42 -4.02 -3.58 11.93
CA ILE A 42 -3.06 -2.93 12.85
C ILE A 42 -3.56 -1.54 13.24
N TYR A 43 -4.13 -0.79 12.28
CA TYR A 43 -4.66 0.54 12.54
C TYR A 43 -5.89 0.51 13.45
N LEU A 44 -6.86 -0.36 13.15
CA LEU A 44 -8.08 -0.50 13.95
C LEU A 44 -7.80 -0.91 15.40
N ARG A 45 -6.80 -1.76 15.64
CA ARG A 45 -6.36 -2.12 17.00
C ARG A 45 -5.76 -0.96 17.80
N MET A 46 -5.22 0.05 17.14
CA MET A 46 -4.56 1.18 17.80
C MET A 46 -5.50 2.31 18.20
N ASP A 47 -6.74 2.33 17.70
CA ASP A 47 -7.58 3.55 17.67
C ASP A 47 -8.35 3.84 18.97
N HIS A 48 -8.47 2.89 19.91
CA HIS A 48 -9.34 3.09 21.08
C HIS A 48 -8.74 3.89 22.25
N HIS A 49 -7.42 4.09 22.33
CA HIS A 49 -6.80 4.67 23.55
C HIS A 49 -5.85 5.87 23.35
N ARG A 50 -5.52 6.25 22.12
CA ARG A 50 -4.72 7.46 21.86
C ARG A 50 -5.13 8.08 20.52
N ARG A 51 -5.94 9.15 20.56
CA ARG A 51 -6.17 10.03 19.40
C ARG A 51 -4.83 10.42 18.78
N ARG A 52 -4.44 9.75 17.70
CA ARG A 52 -3.21 10.02 16.96
C ARG A 52 -3.55 11.06 15.90
N SER A 53 -2.84 12.19 15.86
CA SER A 53 -3.01 13.19 14.80
C SER A 53 -2.87 12.52 13.42
N GLY A 54 -3.82 12.78 12.51
CA GLY A 54 -3.82 12.24 11.14
C GLY A 54 -2.52 12.48 10.38
N TYR A 55 -1.77 13.53 10.75
CA TYR A 55 -0.41 13.77 10.23
C TYR A 55 0.58 12.64 10.55
N ARG A 56 0.49 12.02 11.73
CA ARG A 56 1.34 10.86 12.09
C ARG A 56 0.99 9.65 11.24
N LEU A 57 -0.30 9.43 10.97
CA LEU A 57 -0.76 8.37 10.09
C LEU A 57 -0.27 8.60 8.65
N GLY A 58 -0.44 9.82 8.12
CA GLY A 58 0.04 10.19 6.79
C GLY A 58 1.54 9.91 6.61
N ARG A 59 2.37 10.24 7.61
CA ARG A 59 3.81 9.93 7.58
C ARG A 59 4.12 8.42 7.58
N ILE A 60 3.31 7.62 8.28
CA ILE A 60 3.49 6.15 8.32
C ILE A 60 3.11 5.55 6.97
N ILE A 61 1.99 5.95 6.40
CA ILE A 61 1.51 5.49 5.09
C ILE A 61 2.51 5.87 4.00
N ALA A 62 2.94 7.13 3.95
CA ALA A 62 3.93 7.59 2.98
C ALA A 62 5.24 6.79 3.06
N ARG A 63 5.72 6.51 4.29
CA ARG A 63 6.90 5.66 4.49
C ARG A 63 6.68 4.24 3.98
N GLN A 64 5.53 3.63 4.29
CA GLN A 64 5.21 2.27 3.85
C GLN A 64 5.09 2.18 2.32
N GLN A 65 4.44 3.15 1.68
CA GLN A 65 4.34 3.21 0.22
C GLN A 65 5.72 3.35 -0.43
N LEU A 66 6.59 4.20 0.10
CA LEU A 66 7.97 4.34 -0.38
C LEU A 66 8.75 3.02 -0.27
N LEU A 67 8.68 2.36 0.89
CA LEU A 67 9.36 1.08 1.10
C LEU A 67 8.82 0.00 0.15
N ARG A 68 7.51 -0.05 -0.10
CA ARG A 68 6.91 -0.98 -1.05
C ARG A 68 7.37 -0.72 -2.48
N ARG A 69 7.50 0.55 -2.90
CA ARG A 69 8.04 0.91 -4.21
C ARG A 69 9.48 0.48 -4.36
N ILE A 70 10.34 0.82 -3.40
CA ILE A 70 11.76 0.44 -3.42
C ILE A 70 11.92 -1.09 -3.46
N ALA A 71 11.15 -1.81 -2.64
CA ALA A 71 11.17 -3.28 -2.65
C ALA A 71 10.75 -3.84 -4.02
N GLY A 72 9.69 -3.29 -4.63
CA GLY A 72 9.24 -3.69 -5.97
C GLY A 72 10.27 -3.40 -7.06
N GLU A 73 10.93 -2.23 -7.02
CA GLU A 73 12.02 -1.89 -7.95
C GLU A 73 13.21 -2.85 -7.83
N LEU A 74 13.57 -3.24 -6.61
CA LEU A 74 14.64 -4.21 -6.37
C LEU A 74 14.25 -5.61 -6.86
N GLU A 75 13.04 -6.08 -6.50
CA GLU A 75 12.50 -7.37 -6.94
C GLU A 75 12.47 -7.46 -8.49
N ALA A 76 12.03 -6.39 -9.16
CA ALA A 76 12.00 -6.34 -10.62
C ALA A 76 13.40 -6.33 -11.23
N LYS A 77 14.32 -5.53 -10.67
CA LYS A 77 15.71 -5.50 -11.14
C LYS A 77 16.36 -6.87 -11.05
N GLU A 78 16.24 -7.54 -9.89
CA GLU A 78 16.81 -8.88 -9.68
C GLU A 78 16.18 -9.92 -10.62
N ALA A 79 14.87 -9.85 -10.84
CA ALA A 79 14.18 -10.75 -11.76
C ALA A 79 14.65 -10.53 -13.22
N CYS A 80 14.76 -9.28 -13.67
CA CYS A 80 15.28 -8.96 -15.00
C CYS A 80 16.74 -9.38 -15.19
N ASP A 81 17.60 -9.11 -14.20
CA ASP A 81 19.02 -9.51 -14.24
C ASP A 81 19.16 -11.04 -14.28
N TRP A 82 18.35 -11.76 -13.51
CA TRP A 82 18.29 -13.22 -13.56
C TRP A 82 17.81 -13.73 -14.93
N LEU A 83 16.75 -13.15 -15.50
CA LEU A 83 16.21 -13.56 -16.80
C LEU A 83 17.25 -13.40 -17.91
N ARG A 84 18.00 -12.29 -17.91
CA ARG A 84 19.11 -12.09 -18.86
C ARG A 84 20.21 -13.14 -18.69
N ALA A 85 20.65 -13.38 -17.46
CA ALA A 85 21.71 -14.34 -17.16
C ALA A 85 21.31 -15.79 -17.49
N ALA A 86 20.04 -16.14 -17.29
CA ALA A 86 19.48 -17.46 -17.58
C ALA A 86 19.20 -17.69 -19.08
N GLY A 87 19.43 -16.70 -19.95
CA GLY A 87 19.21 -16.82 -21.39
C GLY A 87 17.78 -16.53 -21.85
N PHE A 88 16.99 -15.81 -21.04
CA PHE A 88 15.63 -15.36 -21.38
C PHE A 88 15.49 -13.83 -21.46
N PRO A 89 16.34 -13.12 -22.25
CA PRO A 89 16.31 -11.66 -22.32
C PRO A 89 14.99 -11.10 -22.85
N GLN A 90 14.22 -11.87 -23.63
CA GLN A 90 12.93 -11.42 -24.18
C GLN A 90 11.90 -11.07 -23.09
N TYR A 91 11.86 -11.78 -21.97
CA TYR A 91 10.93 -11.45 -20.89
C TYR A 91 11.34 -10.20 -20.11
N ALA A 92 12.65 -9.96 -19.96
CA ALA A 92 13.14 -8.72 -19.37
C ALA A 92 12.78 -7.51 -20.24
N GLN A 93 12.90 -7.65 -21.57
CA GLN A 93 12.51 -6.61 -22.53
C GLN A 93 11.00 -6.28 -22.43
N LEU A 94 10.14 -7.30 -22.36
CA LEU A 94 8.70 -7.10 -22.19
C LEU A 94 8.37 -6.26 -20.94
N PHE A 95 9.12 -6.44 -19.84
CA PHE A 95 8.92 -5.65 -18.62
C PHE A 95 9.37 -4.20 -18.81
N GLU A 96 10.51 -3.96 -19.46
CA GLU A 96 11.01 -2.61 -19.77
C GLU A 96 10.07 -1.85 -20.72
N ASP A 97 9.44 -2.57 -21.64
CA ASP A 97 8.41 -2.05 -22.55
C ASP A 97 7.04 -1.89 -21.86
N SER A 98 6.94 -2.15 -20.56
CA SER A 98 5.70 -2.05 -19.77
C SER A 98 4.56 -2.94 -20.28
N GLN A 99 4.89 -4.09 -20.88
CA GLN A 99 3.90 -5.04 -21.41
C GLN A 99 3.38 -6.04 -20.37
N PHE A 100 3.87 -5.95 -19.14
CA PHE A 100 3.36 -6.72 -18.01
C PHE A 100 2.06 -6.12 -17.46
N PRO A 101 1.14 -6.93 -16.91
CA PRO A 101 1.27 -8.37 -16.66
C PRO A 101 1.04 -9.25 -17.91
N ILE A 102 1.73 -10.40 -17.97
CA ILE A 102 1.58 -11.42 -19.02
C ILE A 102 0.99 -12.73 -18.46
N ASP A 103 0.37 -13.54 -19.32
CA ASP A 103 -0.04 -14.89 -18.94
C ASP A 103 1.17 -15.84 -18.89
N ILE A 104 1.36 -16.50 -17.75
CA ILE A 104 2.48 -17.43 -17.48
C ILE A 104 2.06 -18.89 -17.71
N SER A 105 0.76 -19.17 -17.81
CA SER A 105 0.22 -20.51 -18.10
C SER A 105 0.85 -21.17 -19.35
N PRO A 106 1.04 -20.46 -20.48
CA PRO A 106 1.68 -21.05 -21.66
C PRO A 106 3.18 -21.29 -21.46
N VAL A 107 3.87 -20.48 -20.66
CA VAL A 107 5.33 -20.60 -20.42
C VAL A 107 5.69 -21.98 -19.87
N LYS A 108 4.87 -22.55 -18.98
CA LYS A 108 5.10 -23.91 -18.46
C LYS A 108 4.93 -25.00 -19.54
N LYS A 109 4.09 -24.76 -20.54
CA LYS A 109 3.86 -25.71 -21.64
C LYS A 109 4.91 -25.56 -22.73
N ASP A 110 5.29 -24.34 -23.08
CA ASP A 110 6.23 -24.04 -24.17
C ASP A 110 7.68 -24.43 -23.82
N HIS A 111 8.00 -24.49 -22.52
CA HIS A 111 9.30 -24.88 -22.02
C HIS A 111 9.35 -26.31 -21.45
N TYR A 112 8.50 -27.22 -21.93
CA TYR A 112 8.52 -28.64 -21.51
C TYR A 112 9.87 -29.35 -21.74
N PHE A 113 10.70 -28.81 -22.63
CA PHE A 113 12.04 -29.33 -22.94
C PHE A 113 13.10 -28.92 -21.91
N LEU A 114 12.84 -27.89 -21.10
CA LEU A 114 13.72 -27.50 -20.01
C LEU A 114 13.51 -28.44 -18.83
N ASP A 115 14.59 -28.71 -18.10
CA ASP A 115 14.48 -29.42 -16.84
C ASP A 115 13.48 -28.71 -15.93
N LYS A 116 12.67 -29.49 -15.21
CA LYS A 116 11.65 -28.96 -14.29
C LYS A 116 12.23 -27.96 -13.29
N ASP A 117 13.52 -28.12 -12.99
CA ASP A 117 14.30 -27.27 -12.07
C ASP A 117 14.63 -25.89 -12.65
N LEU A 118 14.45 -25.66 -13.96
CA LEU A 118 14.63 -24.36 -14.61
C LEU A 118 13.29 -23.65 -14.90
N VAL A 119 12.22 -24.42 -15.16
CA VAL A 119 10.88 -23.88 -15.45
C VAL A 119 10.25 -23.21 -14.24
N GLU A 120 10.38 -23.81 -13.06
CA GLU A 120 9.75 -23.28 -11.84
C GLU A 120 10.40 -21.96 -11.38
N PRO A 121 11.74 -21.81 -11.38
CA PRO A 121 12.39 -20.51 -11.16
C PRO A 121 11.99 -19.45 -12.19
N LEU A 122 11.90 -19.80 -13.48
CA LEU A 122 11.46 -18.88 -14.53
C LEU A 122 10.06 -18.34 -14.23
N CYS A 123 9.10 -19.24 -13.96
CA CYS A 123 7.73 -18.84 -13.64
C CYS A 123 7.65 -17.97 -12.39
N ARG A 124 8.48 -18.23 -11.38
CA ARG A 124 8.55 -17.41 -10.17
C ARG A 124 9.00 -15.99 -10.49
N ARG A 125 10.04 -15.81 -11.33
CA ARG A 125 10.51 -14.48 -11.75
C ARG A 125 9.47 -13.73 -12.56
N LEU A 126 8.78 -14.39 -13.49
CA LEU A 126 7.70 -13.77 -14.25
C LEU A 126 6.53 -13.35 -13.36
N ASN A 127 6.17 -14.15 -12.35
CA ASN A 127 5.14 -13.79 -11.37
C ASN A 127 5.55 -12.57 -10.53
N THR A 128 6.83 -12.47 -10.13
CA THR A 128 7.36 -11.27 -9.47
C THR A 128 7.16 -10.03 -10.35
N LEU A 129 7.51 -10.10 -11.64
CA LEU A 129 7.32 -8.98 -12.57
C LEU A 129 5.83 -8.63 -12.79
N ASN A 130 4.94 -9.63 -12.89
CA ASN A 130 3.49 -9.41 -12.96
C ASN A 130 2.98 -8.65 -11.73
N LYS A 131 3.42 -9.05 -10.53
CA LYS A 131 3.07 -8.38 -9.26
C LYS A 131 3.57 -6.95 -9.26
N VAL A 132 4.85 -6.71 -9.57
CA VAL A 132 5.44 -5.36 -9.57
C VAL A 132 4.74 -4.44 -10.57
N ALA A 133 4.45 -4.92 -11.78
CA ALA A 133 3.71 -4.15 -12.79
C ALA A 133 2.28 -3.81 -12.34
N SER A 134 1.61 -4.75 -11.66
CA SER A 134 0.25 -4.54 -11.13
C SER A 134 0.22 -3.58 -9.94
N MET A 135 1.32 -3.47 -9.21
CA MET A 135 1.47 -2.59 -8.05
C MET A 135 1.67 -1.12 -8.46
N LYS A 136 0.91 -0.58 -9.44
CA LYS A 136 0.92 0.83 -9.91
C LYS A 136 2.17 1.61 -9.46
N ILE A 137 3.34 1.18 -9.92
CA ILE A 137 4.56 1.93 -9.67
C ILE A 137 4.52 3.00 -10.74
N ASP A 138 4.03 4.19 -10.39
CA ASP A 138 4.21 5.36 -11.24
C ASP A 138 5.71 5.61 -11.36
N VAL A 139 6.34 4.96 -12.35
CA VAL A 139 7.70 5.22 -12.83
C VAL A 139 7.71 6.53 -13.62
N ASN A 140 7.27 7.62 -12.98
CA ASN A 140 7.66 8.96 -13.39
C ASN A 140 9.07 9.21 -12.83
N LEU A 141 10.07 8.53 -13.37
CA LEU A 141 11.44 9.05 -13.32
C LEU A 141 11.50 10.18 -14.35
N PRO A 142 11.64 11.46 -13.95
CA PRO A 142 12.01 12.49 -14.91
C PRO A 142 13.39 12.13 -15.46
N LYS A 143 13.43 11.60 -16.69
CA LYS A 143 14.66 11.46 -17.47
C LYS A 143 15.21 12.88 -17.66
N LYS A 144 16.13 13.31 -16.79
CA LYS A 144 16.91 14.52 -17.00
C LYS A 144 17.75 14.29 -18.25
N LYS A 145 17.28 14.80 -19.40
CA LYS A 145 18.14 15.12 -20.52
C LYS A 145 18.95 16.34 -20.09
N ILE A 146 20.23 16.14 -19.79
CA ILE A 146 21.19 17.24 -19.80
C ILE A 146 21.42 17.51 -21.28
N LEU A 147 20.86 18.63 -21.76
CA LEU A 147 21.24 19.25 -23.02
C LEU A 147 22.59 19.95 -22.84
#